data_AF-R5LZ63-F1
#
_entry.id   AF-R5LZ63-F1
#
_cell.length_a   1.000
_cell.length_b   1.000
_cell.length_c   1.000
_cell.angle_alpha   90.00
_cell.angle_beta   90.00
_cell.angle_gamma   90.00
#
_symmetry.space_group_name_H-M   'P 1'
#
loop_
_entity.id
_entity.type
_entity.pdbx_description
1 polymer ?
#
loop_
_entity_poly.entity_id
_entity_poly.type
_entity_poly.pdbx_seq_one_letter_code
_entity_poly.pdbx_strand_id
1 'polypeptide(L)' 'MAESRGLRGSVLEEMINMSNEVYRNHGLALIQKVPTPITPINIDKESRHITLAYFEQKSTVDYIGVVQGIPVCFDAKE' A
#
# COMPACT_ATOMS: atom_id res chain seq x y z
N MET A 1 22.68 -13.34 5.38
CA MET A 1 22.11 -13.14 4.03
C MET A 1 20.70 -13.72 4.05
N ALA A 2 19.72 -12.91 4.46
CA ALA A 2 18.34 -13.36 4.52
C ALA A 2 17.72 -13.18 3.14
N GLU A 3 17.31 -14.30 2.55
CA GLU A 3 16.73 -14.39 1.22
C GLU A 3 15.46 -13.56 1.09
N SER A 4 15.50 -12.60 0.18
CA SER A 4 14.44 -11.70 -0.23
C SER A 4 13.31 -12.41 -0.98
N ARG A 5 12.62 -13.37 -0.35
CA ARG A 5 11.51 -14.11 -0.95
C ARG A 5 10.14 -13.42 -0.82
N GLY A 6 10.13 -12.08 -0.69
CA GLY A 6 8.91 -11.28 -0.65
C GLY A 6 9.02 -9.88 -1.27
N LEU A 7 10.11 -9.55 -1.97
CA LEU A 7 10.45 -8.17 -2.36
C LEU A 7 9.87 -7.67 -3.69
N ARG A 8 8.90 -8.35 -4.30
CA ARG A 8 8.25 -7.83 -5.50
C ARG A 8 6.75 -7.79 -5.29
N GLY A 9 6.23 -6.60 -4.96
CA GLY A 9 4.88 -6.26 -5.41
C GLY A 9 4.83 -6.54 -6.91
N SER A 10 3.68 -7.01 -7.42
CA SER A 10 3.58 -7.37 -8.84
C SER A 10 4.10 -6.23 -9.71
N VAL A 11 4.66 -6.55 -10.88
CA VAL A 11 5.17 -5.51 -11.82
C VAL A 11 4.08 -4.46 -12.08
N LEU A 12 2.82 -4.90 -12.14
CA LEU A 12 1.65 -4.03 -12.21
C LEU A 12 1.55 -3.05 -11.03
N GLU A 13 1.74 -3.52 -9.80
CA GLU A 13 1.73 -2.66 -8.61
C GLU A 13 2.82 -1.58 -8.68
N GLU A 14 4.03 -1.95 -9.08
CA GLU A 14 5.14 -1.01 -9.24
C GLU A 14 4.83 0.04 -10.31
N MET A 15 4.30 -0.38 -11.46
CA MET A 15 3.88 0.53 -12.54
C MET A 15 2.77 1.50 -12.09
N ILE A 16 1.80 1.02 -11.30
CA ILE A 16 0.73 1.86 -10.76
C ILE A 16 1.32 2.88 -9.79
N ASN A 17 2.21 2.48 -8.89
CA ASN A 17 2.86 3.37 -7.94
C ASN A 17 3.66 4.47 -8.67
N MET A 18 4.46 4.10 -9.67
CA MET A 18 5.20 5.07 -10.50
C MET A 18 4.26 6.04 -11.22
N SER A 19 3.15 5.54 -11.78
CA SER A 19 2.15 6.38 -12.47
C SER A 19 1.48 7.37 -11.50
N ASN A 20 1.14 6.92 -10.29
CA ASN A 20 0.55 7.75 -9.25
C ASN A 20 1.49 8.89 -8.82
N GLU A 21 2.80 8.64 -8.74
CA GLU A 21 3.79 9.69 -8.49
C GLU A 21 3.83 10.72 -9.61
N VAL A 22 3.79 10.28 -10.88
CA VAL A 22 3.73 11.19 -12.03
C VAL A 22 2.46 12.05 -11.95
N TYR A 23 1.29 11.47 -11.66
CA TYR A 23 0.05 12.24 -11.52
C TYR A 23 0.11 13.26 -10.39
N ARG A 24 0.72 12.89 -9.26
CA ARG A 24 0.89 13.80 -8.12
C ARG A 24 1.84 14.94 -8.45
N ASN A 25 2.98 14.66 -9.06
CA ASN A 25 4.00 15.65 -9.42
C ASN A 25 3.49 16.67 -10.46
N HIS A 26 2.57 16.26 -11.32
CA HIS A 26 1.92 17.14 -12.30
C HIS A 26 0.61 17.77 -11.79
N GLY A 27 0.20 17.50 -10.54
CA GLY A 27 -1.04 18.03 -9.97
C GLY A 27 -2.33 17.51 -10.63
N LEU A 28 -2.27 16.35 -11.29
CA LEU A 28 -3.40 15.76 -12.02
C LEU A 28 -4.32 14.94 -11.10
N ALA A 29 -3.72 14.18 -10.18
CA ALA A 29 -4.43 13.34 -9.23
C ALA A 29 -3.60 13.09 -7.97
N LEU A 30 -4.30 12.74 -6.88
CA LEU A 30 -3.71 12.28 -5.64
C LEU A 30 -4.25 10.89 -5.33
N ILE A 31 -3.50 9.84 -5.67
CA ILE A 31 -3.85 8.44 -5.47
C ILE A 31 -2.78 7.78 -4.60
N GLN A 32 -3.19 6.98 -3.63
CA GLN A 32 -2.32 6.32 -2.66
C GLN A 32 -2.72 4.86 -2.47
N LYS A 33 -1.73 4.00 -2.25
CA LYS A 33 -1.95 2.60 -1.88
C LYS A 33 -2.47 2.52 -0.44
N VAL A 34 -3.50 1.72 -0.23
CA VAL A 34 -4.02 1.41 1.10
C VAL A 34 -3.09 0.38 1.76
N PRO A 35 -2.52 0.66 2.93
CA PRO A 35 -1.69 -0.31 3.63
C PRO A 35 -2.54 -1.53 4.02
N THR A 36 -1.95 -2.71 3.94
CA THR A 36 -2.63 -3.94 4.36
C THR A 36 -2.87 -3.86 5.88
N PRO A 37 -4.14 -3.95 6.34
CA PRO A 37 -4.44 -3.87 7.75
C PRO A 37 -3.81 -5.06 8.49
N ILE A 38 -3.01 -4.74 9.50
CA ILE A 38 -2.40 -5.72 10.40
C ILE A 38 -2.77 -5.35 11.83
N THR A 39 -3.11 -6.36 12.64
CA THR A 39 -3.28 -6.17 14.08
C THR A 39 -1.97 -6.56 14.77
N PRO A 40 -1.22 -5.59 15.35
CA PRO A 40 -0.02 -5.92 16.11
C PRO A 40 -0.40 -6.62 17.42
N ILE A 41 0.26 -7.75 17.71
CA ILE A 41 0.03 -8.55 18.93
C ILE A 41 1.11 -8.27 19.96
N ASN A 42 2.36 -8.16 19.51
CA ASN A 42 3.47 -7.87 20.40
C ASN A 42 4.34 -6.78 19.80
N ILE A 43 4.52 -5.71 20.58
CA ILE A 43 5.31 -4.54 20.22
C ILE A 43 6.41 -4.39 21.26
N ASP A 44 7.66 -4.38 20.81
CA ASP A 44 8.78 -4.00 21.65
C ASP A 44 8.59 -2.54 22.08
N LYS A 45 8.53 -2.30 23.39
CA LYS A 45 8.21 -0.98 23.96
C LYS A 45 9.34 0.03 23.79
N GLU A 46 10.59 -0.41 23.62
CA GLU A 46 11.73 0.48 23.45
C GLU A 46 11.97 0.81 21.97
N SER A 47 11.96 -0.21 21.12
CA SER A 47 12.27 -0.05 19.69
C SER A 47 11.05 0.20 18.80
N ARG A 48 9.82 0.06 19.34
CA ARG A 48 8.53 0.11 18.62
C ARG A 48 8.44 -0.88 17.45
N HIS A 49 9.30 -1.90 17.42
CA HIS A 49 9.22 -2.95 16.42
C HIS A 49 8.06 -3.90 16.74
N ILE A 50 7.23 -4.13 15.73
CA ILE A 50 6.18 -5.16 15.78
C ILE A 50 6.87 -6.50 15.56
N THR A 51 6.84 -7.37 16.57
CA THR A 51 7.49 -8.70 16.52
C THR A 51 6.51 -9.80 16.09
N LEU A 52 5.22 -9.62 16.38
CA LEU A 52 4.13 -10.51 15.99
C LEU A 52 2.89 -9.69 15.61
N ALA A 53 2.29 -10.04 14.48
CA ALA A 53 1.03 -9.47 14.00
C ALA A 53 0.23 -10.53 13.24
N TYR A 54 -1.10 -10.38 13.22
CA TYR A 54 -1.98 -11.13 12.32
C TYR A 54 -2.50 -10.20 11.23
N PHE A 55 -2.74 -10.76 10.04
CA PHE A 55 -3.44 -10.07 8.98
C PHE A 55 -4.93 -10.04 9.30
N GLU A 56 -5.54 -8.86 9.21
CA GLU A 56 -6.99 -8.76 9.24
C GLU A 56 -7.56 -9.20 7.89
N GLN A 57 -8.81 -9.67 7.88
CA GLN A 57 -9.50 -10.03 6.64
C GLN A 57 -9.59 -8.78 5.74
N LYS A 58 -8.95 -8.82 4.56
CA LYS A 58 -8.96 -7.71 3.59
C LYS A 58 -10.41 -7.30 3.29
N SER A 59 -10.75 -6.08 3.72
CA SER A 59 -12.07 -5.46 3.51
C SER A 59 -11.99 -4.16 2.71
N THR A 60 -10.79 -3.75 2.29
CA THR A 60 -10.53 -2.46 1.62
C THR A 60 -9.87 -2.66 0.27
N VAL A 61 -10.18 -1.75 -0.66
CA VAL A 61 -9.52 -1.63 -1.96
C VAL A 61 -8.01 -1.42 -1.82
N ASP A 62 -7.22 -1.80 -2.81
CA ASP A 62 -5.77 -1.60 -2.80
C ASP A 62 -5.35 -0.13 -2.98
N TYR A 63 -6.14 0.70 -3.69
CA TYR A 63 -5.84 2.11 -3.95
C TYR A 63 -7.04 3.03 -3.72
N ILE A 64 -6.77 4.23 -3.19
CA ILE A 64 -7.75 5.29 -2.98
C ILE A 64 -7.18 6.65 -3.32
N GLY A 65 -8.01 7.55 -3.86
CA GLY A 65 -7.57 8.89 -4.21
C GLY A 65 -8.65 9.82 -4.71
N VAL A 66 -8.20 10.95 -5.25
CA VAL A 66 -9.03 11.95 -5.93
C VAL A 66 -8.39 12.32 -7.26
N VAL A 67 -9.20 12.34 -8.32
CA VAL A 67 -8.84 12.76 -9.66
C VAL A 67 -9.77 13.91 -10.05
N GLN A 68 -9.23 15.12 -10.28
CA GLN A 68 -10.02 16.29 -10.69
C GLN A 68 -11.25 16.57 -9.80
N GLY A 69 -11.15 16.34 -8.48
CA GLY A 69 -12.24 16.53 -7.53
C GLY A 69 -13.22 15.35 -7.41
N ILE A 70 -13.04 14.28 -8.19
CA ILE A 70 -13.85 13.06 -8.14
C ILE A 70 -13.10 12.00 -7.32
N PRO A 71 -13.72 11.42 -6.27
CA PRO A 71 -13.11 10.34 -5.51
C PRO A 71 -13.01 9.07 -6.36
N VAL A 72 -11.87 8.38 -6.28
CA VAL A 72 -11.61 7.12 -6.98
C VAL A 72 -11.10 6.06 -6.00
N CYS A 73 -11.54 4.82 -6.20
CA CYS A 73 -11.09 3.64 -5.46
C CYS A 73 -11.02 2.44 -6.40
N PHE A 74 -9.93 1.67 -6.35
CA PHE A 74 -9.75 0.51 -7.22
C PHE A 74 -8.80 -0.53 -6.63
N ASP A 75 -9.00 -1.78 -7.03
CA ASP A 75 -8.08 -2.88 -6.78
C ASP A 75 -7.12 -3.06 -7.97
N ALA A 76 -5.91 -3.52 -7.70
CA ALA A 76 -4.95 -3.89 -8.74
C ALA A 76 -4.66 -5.38 -8.65
N LYS A 77 -5.11 -6.13 -9.66
CA LYS A 77 -4.81 -7.56 -9.81
C LYS A 77 -4.13 -7.79 -11.15
N GLU A 78 -3.16 -8.69 -11.16
CA GLU A 78 -2.57 -9.25 -12.38
C GLU A 78 -3.44 -10.39 -12.93
#